data_AF-A0A916IUL2-F1
#
_entry.id   AF-A0A916IUL2-F1
#
_cell.length_a   1.000
_cell.length_b   1.000
_cell.length_c   1.000
_cell.angle_alpha   90.00
_cell.angle_beta   90.00
_cell.angle_gamma   90.00
#
_symmetry.space_group_name_H-M   'P 1'
#
loop_
_entity.id
_entity.type
_entity.pdbx_description
1 polymer ?
#
loop_
_entity_poly.entity_id
_entity_poly.type
_entity_poly.pdbx_seq_one_letter_code
_entity_poly.pdbx_strand_id
1 'polypeptide(L)'
;MQALALAGGCDAGPLFVIQKRRALARPKGKEGIVHRAQTKRATPPWADKKAIDAVYAEARRKTLETGELHVVDHIVPKIGKLVCGLHVHWNLRVIHWRENAKKGAFTWPGMPFEQIDLL
;
A
#
# COMPACT_ATOMS: atom_id res chain seq x y z
N MET A 1 6.02 14.67 29.74
CA MET A 1 7.11 15.27 28.96
C MET A 1 6.64 15.39 27.52
N GLN A 2 6.43 16.62 27.05
CA GLN A 2 5.82 16.90 25.74
C GLN A 2 6.93 16.91 24.69
N ALA A 3 6.83 16.05 23.68
CA ALA A 3 7.78 16.04 22.56
C ALA A 3 7.55 17.27 21.69
N LEU A 4 8.58 18.11 21.53
CA LEU A 4 8.52 19.31 20.69
C LEU A 4 8.43 18.92 19.20
N ALA A 5 7.58 19.61 18.43
CA ALA A 5 7.47 19.38 16.99
C ALA A 5 8.72 19.88 16.25
N LEU A 6 9.37 18.99 15.50
CA LEU A 6 10.61 19.24 14.76
C LEU A 6 10.37 20.04 13.47
N ALA A 7 11.06 21.17 13.31
CA ALA A 7 11.22 21.85 12.04
C ALA A 7 12.49 21.32 11.33
N GLY A 8 12.38 20.88 10.07
CA GLY A 8 13.56 20.59 9.23
C GLY A 8 13.97 19.11 9.07
N GLY A 9 13.48 18.20 9.91
CA GLY A 9 13.44 16.76 9.58
C GLY A 9 14.75 15.96 9.64
N CYS A 10 15.83 16.48 10.24
CA CYS A 10 17.11 15.76 10.32
C CYS A 10 17.82 15.91 11.68
N ASP A 11 17.25 15.42 12.79
CA ASP A 11 17.96 15.39 14.09
C ASP A 11 17.82 14.03 14.76
N ALA A 12 18.94 13.32 14.89
CA ALA A 12 19.06 12.02 15.57
C ALA A 12 19.57 12.23 17.00
N GLY A 13 18.67 12.53 17.94
CA GLY A 13 18.96 12.62 19.36
C GLY A 13 18.05 11.72 20.20
N PRO A 14 18.41 11.38 21.45
CA PRO A 14 17.66 10.44 22.31
C PRO A 14 16.26 10.91 22.71
N LEU A 15 15.92 12.18 22.44
CA LEU A 15 14.61 12.80 22.71
C LEU A 15 13.69 12.85 21.48
N PHE A 16 14.15 12.40 20.31
CA PHE A 16 13.42 12.53 19.06
C PHE A 16 13.05 11.16 18.50
N VAL A 17 11.74 10.91 18.33
CA VAL A 17 11.24 9.70 17.66
C VAL A 17 11.49 9.85 16.17
N ILE A 18 12.26 8.93 15.58
CA ILE A 18 12.45 8.87 14.11
C ILE A 18 11.08 8.65 13.46
N GLN A 19 10.47 9.72 12.94
CA GLN A 19 9.26 9.62 12.16
C GLN A 19 9.63 9.34 10.70
N LYS A 20 9.62 8.06 10.31
CA LYS A 20 9.74 7.70 8.88
C LYS A 20 8.60 8.36 8.12
N ARG A 21 8.90 9.35 7.27
CA ARG A 21 7.95 9.98 6.35
C ARG A 21 8.28 9.49 4.94
N ARG A 22 7.26 9.09 4.18
CA ARG A 22 7.42 8.74 2.76
C ARG A 22 6.97 9.91 1.92
N ALA A 23 7.75 10.28 0.90
CA ALA A 23 7.34 11.30 -0.04
C ALA A 23 6.00 10.91 -0.71
N LEU A 24 5.13 11.90 -0.91
CA LEU A 24 3.83 11.71 -1.55
C LEU A 24 3.95 11.22 -3.00
N ALA A 25 5.04 11.60 -3.68
CA ALA A 25 5.34 11.18 -5.04
C ALA A 25 6.25 9.94 -5.05
N ARG A 26 5.92 8.95 -5.91
CA ARG A 26 6.82 7.83 -6.21
C ARG A 26 7.85 8.24 -7.28
N PRO A 27 9.11 7.81 -7.17
CA PRO A 27 10.12 8.07 -8.21
C PRO A 27 9.75 7.38 -9.53
N LYS A 28 9.88 8.10 -10.65
CA LYS A 28 9.69 7.56 -12.00
C LYS A 28 10.98 6.85 -12.44
N GLY A 29 11.05 5.54 -12.25
CA GLY A 29 12.19 4.70 -12.66
C GLY A 29 11.78 3.38 -13.29
N LYS A 30 12.75 2.47 -13.52
CA LYS A 30 12.54 1.12 -14.09
C LYS A 30 11.49 0.32 -13.32
N GLU A 31 11.49 0.42 -12.00
CA GLU A 31 10.51 -0.20 -11.10
C GLU A 31 9.06 0.17 -11.44
N GLY A 32 8.83 1.42 -11.83
CA GLY A 32 7.51 1.91 -12.25
C GLY A 32 7.05 1.32 -13.58
N ILE A 33 7.96 0.94 -14.48
CA ILE A 33 7.63 0.26 -15.75
C ILE A 33 7.19 -1.17 -15.45
N VAL A 34 7.98 -1.90 -14.66
CA VAL A 34 7.69 -3.28 -14.27
C VAL A 34 6.35 -3.36 -13.52
N HIS A 35 6.13 -2.46 -12.56
CA HIS A 35 4.88 -2.42 -11.80
C HIS A 35 3.65 -2.21 -12.71
N ARG A 36 3.74 -1.28 -13.67
CA ARG A 36 2.66 -1.01 -14.64
C ARG A 36 2.38 -2.20 -15.53
N ALA A 37 3.42 -2.86 -16.05
CA ALA A 37 3.26 -4.07 -16.87
C ALA A 37 2.56 -5.19 -16.08
N GLN A 38 2.95 -5.40 -14.82
CA GLN A 38 2.33 -6.40 -13.95
C GLN A 38 0.87 -6.06 -13.63
N THR A 39 0.56 -4.78 -13.36
CA THR A 39 -0.83 -4.34 -13.14
C THR A 39 -1.67 -4.59 -14.39
N LYS A 40 -1.16 -4.26 -15.58
CA LYS A 40 -1.85 -4.51 -16.85
C LYS A 40 -2.15 -5.99 -17.05
N ARG A 41 -1.18 -6.88 -16.78
CA ARG A 41 -1.37 -8.34 -16.86
C ARG A 41 -2.43 -8.86 -15.89
N ALA A 42 -2.51 -8.28 -14.70
CA ALA A 42 -3.49 -8.68 -13.69
C ALA A 42 -4.87 -8.03 -13.88
N THR A 43 -5.03 -7.09 -14.83
CA THR A 43 -6.29 -6.40 -15.08
C THR A 43 -7.09 -7.20 -16.11
N PRO A 44 -8.18 -7.89 -15.73
CA PRO A 44 -9.01 -8.60 -16.69
C PRO A 44 -9.78 -7.60 -17.59
N PRO A 45 -10.17 -8.00 -18.82
CA PRO A 45 -10.90 -7.11 -19.74
C PRO A 45 -12.23 -6.61 -19.19
N TRP A 46 -12.89 -7.42 -18.36
CA TRP A 46 -14.17 -7.13 -17.72
C TRP A 46 -14.04 -6.29 -16.43
N ALA A 47 -12.83 -5.90 -16.03
CA ALA A 47 -12.63 -5.09 -14.83
C ALA A 47 -13.37 -3.73 -14.94
N ASP A 48 -14.15 -3.39 -13.92
CA ASP A 48 -14.76 -2.08 -13.82
C ASP A 48 -13.71 -1.02 -13.49
N LYS A 49 -13.29 -0.29 -14.52
CA LYS A 49 -12.31 0.78 -14.42
C LYS A 49 -12.81 1.95 -13.58
N LYS A 50 -14.11 2.28 -13.63
CA LYS A 50 -14.68 3.39 -12.85
C LYS A 50 -14.61 3.08 -11.36
N ALA A 51 -14.94 1.85 -10.98
CA ALA A 51 -14.84 1.41 -9.60
C ALA A 51 -13.37 1.39 -9.12
N ILE A 52 -12.43 0.95 -9.96
CA ILE A 52 -11.00 1.01 -9.63
C ILE A 52 -10.55 2.47 -9.42
N ASP A 53 -10.92 3.37 -10.33
CA ASP A 53 -10.57 4.79 -10.25
C ASP A 53 -11.15 5.45 -9.00
N ALA A 54 -12.35 5.04 -8.57
CA ALA A 54 -12.97 5.49 -7.32
C ALA A 54 -12.13 5.10 -6.09
N VAL A 55 -11.58 3.88 -6.04
CA VAL A 55 -10.68 3.45 -4.95
C VAL A 55 -9.40 4.30 -4.92
N TYR A 56 -8.81 4.59 -6.09
CA TYR A 56 -7.65 5.49 -6.18
C TYR A 56 -7.99 6.93 -5.77
N ALA A 57 -9.19 7.42 -6.08
CA ALA A 57 -9.68 8.72 -5.65
C ALA A 57 -9.84 8.77 -4.12
N GLU A 58 -10.39 7.72 -3.52
CA GLU A 58 -10.50 7.61 -2.07
C GLU A 58 -9.12 7.61 -1.39
N ALA A 59 -8.13 6.91 -1.94
CA ALA A 59 -6.75 6.95 -1.43
C ALA A 59 -6.15 8.36 -1.45
N ARG A 60 -6.39 9.12 -2.53
CA ARG A 60 -5.97 10.53 -2.60
C ARG A 60 -6.70 11.38 -1.58
N ARG A 61 -8.02 11.19 -1.42
CA ARG A 61 -8.84 11.91 -0.44
C ARG A 61 -8.34 11.67 0.99
N LYS A 62 -8.15 10.42 1.40
CA LYS A 62 -7.60 10.09 2.73
C LYS A 62 -6.21 10.66 2.94
N THR A 63 -5.37 10.66 1.91
CA THR A 63 -4.04 11.28 2.00
C THR A 63 -4.11 12.78 2.29
N LEU A 64 -5.06 13.49 1.67
CA LEU A 64 -5.28 14.92 1.92
C LEU A 64 -5.90 15.16 3.31
N GLU A 65 -6.86 14.32 3.72
CA GLU A 65 -7.55 14.43 5.01
C GLU A 65 -6.62 14.17 6.19
N THR A 66 -5.76 13.15 6.13
CA THR A 66 -4.88 12.77 7.25
C THR A 66 -3.51 13.45 7.20
N GLY A 67 -3.13 14.04 6.06
CA GLY A 67 -1.77 14.55 5.83
C GLY A 67 -0.70 13.44 5.71
N GLU A 68 -1.10 12.16 5.71
CA GLU A 68 -0.22 11.00 5.61
C GLU A 68 -0.54 10.16 4.37
N LEU A 69 0.49 9.60 3.74
CA LEU A 69 0.32 8.88 2.47
C LEU A 69 -0.56 7.63 2.61
N HIS A 70 -1.73 7.65 1.98
CA HIS A 70 -2.56 6.48 1.78
C HIS A 70 -2.33 5.91 0.38
N VAL A 71 -2.24 4.57 0.29
CA VAL A 71 -1.98 3.85 -0.94
C VAL A 71 -3.07 2.81 -1.18
N VAL A 72 -3.19 2.38 -2.43
CA VAL A 72 -4.05 1.25 -2.81
C VAL A 72 -3.23 -0.04 -2.71
N ASP A 73 -3.69 -0.95 -1.87
CA ASP A 73 -3.17 -2.30 -1.65
C ASP A 73 -4.08 -3.33 -2.33
N HIS A 74 -3.49 -4.44 -2.78
CA HIS A 74 -4.23 -5.59 -3.28
C HIS A 74 -4.49 -6.55 -2.12
N ILE A 75 -5.74 -6.82 -1.74
CA ILE A 75 -6.09 -7.71 -0.61
C ILE A 75 -5.37 -9.05 -0.78
N VAL A 76 -5.62 -9.73 -1.90
CA VAL A 76 -4.85 -10.88 -2.37
C VAL A 76 -3.70 -10.37 -3.24
N PRO A 77 -2.44 -10.78 -2.98
CA PRO A 77 -1.28 -10.22 -3.66
C PRO A 77 -1.33 -10.50 -5.16
N LYS A 78 -1.14 -9.45 -5.96
CA LYS A 78 -0.98 -9.57 -7.41
C LYS A 78 0.20 -10.47 -7.81
N ILE A 79 1.24 -10.47 -6.99
CA ILE A 79 2.50 -11.19 -7.23
C ILE A 79 2.87 -11.92 -5.95
N GLY A 80 2.25 -13.08 -5.75
CA GLY A 80 2.62 -14.02 -4.69
C GLY A 80 3.40 -15.20 -5.26
N LYS A 81 4.08 -15.94 -4.38
CA LYS A 81 4.68 -17.24 -4.74
C LYS A 81 3.62 -18.32 -4.96
N LEU A 82 2.53 -18.26 -4.21
CA LEU A 82 1.47 -19.28 -4.20
C LEU A 82 0.23 -18.86 -5.00
N VAL A 83 -0.10 -17.56 -5.00
CA VAL A 83 -1.31 -17.03 -5.64
C VAL A 83 -1.01 -15.76 -6.41
N CYS A 84 -1.85 -15.46 -7.40
CA CYS A 84 -1.86 -14.18 -8.10
C CYS A 84 -3.28 -13.61 -8.08
N GLY A 85 -3.45 -12.47 -7.40
CA GLY A 85 -4.71 -11.73 -7.34
C GLY A 85 -4.94 -10.87 -8.58
N LEU A 86 -6.21 -10.64 -8.91
CA LEU A 86 -6.62 -9.77 -10.02
C LEU A 86 -6.59 -8.29 -9.62
N HIS A 87 -6.41 -7.40 -10.59
CA HIS A 87 -6.56 -5.95 -10.42
C HIS A 87 -8.00 -5.54 -10.71
N VAL A 88 -8.84 -5.67 -9.68
CA VAL A 88 -10.29 -5.44 -9.71
C VAL A 88 -10.71 -4.74 -8.42
N HIS A 89 -11.75 -3.91 -8.45
CA HIS A 89 -12.08 -3.02 -7.33
C HIS A 89 -12.29 -3.74 -5.99
N TRP A 90 -12.93 -4.91 -6.00
CA TRP A 90 -13.13 -5.71 -4.78
C TRP A 90 -11.85 -6.38 -4.24
N ASN A 91 -10.78 -6.46 -5.04
CA ASN A 91 -9.46 -6.89 -4.55
C ASN A 91 -8.57 -5.70 -4.16
N LEU A 92 -9.06 -4.47 -4.24
CA LEU A 92 -8.31 -3.27 -3.89
C LEU A 92 -8.84 -2.68 -2.59
N ARG A 93 -7.93 -2.21 -1.73
CA ARG A 93 -8.28 -1.49 -0.51
C ARG A 93 -7.37 -0.29 -0.29
N VAL A 94 -7.91 0.76 0.29
CA VAL A 94 -7.12 1.92 0.72
C VAL A 94 -6.52 1.62 2.08
N ILE A 95 -5.20 1.74 2.20
CA ILE A 95 -4.46 1.46 3.44
C ILE A 95 -3.34 2.49 3.63
N HIS A 96 -2.91 2.69 4.87
CA HIS A 96 -1.77 3.53 5.17
C HIS A 96 -0.47 2.92 4.59
N TRP A 97 0.43 3.76 4.06
CA TRP A 97 1.64 3.28 3.37
C TRP A 97 2.54 2.40 4.26
N ARG A 98 2.58 2.65 5.58
CA ARG A 98 3.38 1.85 6.53
C ARG A 98 2.84 0.43 6.66
N GLU A 99 1.52 0.30 6.75
CA GLU A 99 0.87 -1.00 6.85
C GLU A 99 1.02 -1.80 5.55
N ASN A 100 0.87 -1.15 4.40
CA ASN A 100 1.16 -1.78 3.10
C ASN A 100 2.61 -2.27 3.02
N ALA A 101 3.57 -1.47 3.49
CA ALA A 101 4.97 -1.86 3.51
C ALA A 101 5.25 -3.04 4.46
N LYS A 102 4.57 -3.08 5.61
CA LYS A 102 4.66 -4.20 6.57
C LYS A 102 4.06 -5.49 6.00
N LYS A 103 2.91 -5.40 5.33
CA LYS A 103 2.20 -6.54 4.74
C LYS A 103 2.99 -7.20 3.60
N GLY A 104 3.49 -6.39 2.65
CA GLY A 104 4.09 -6.91 1.43
C GLY A 104 3.15 -7.86 0.68
N ALA A 105 3.68 -9.01 0.23
CA ALA A 105 2.92 -10.04 -0.47
C ALA A 105 2.68 -11.31 0.38
N PHE A 106 2.84 -11.21 1.70
CA PHE A 106 2.91 -12.38 2.59
C PHE A 106 1.61 -12.72 3.30
N THR A 107 0.66 -11.78 3.38
CA THR A 107 -0.56 -11.94 4.17
C THR A 107 -1.79 -11.60 3.33
N TRP A 108 -2.75 -12.52 3.25
CA TRP A 108 -4.07 -12.33 2.68
C TRP A 108 -5.08 -13.26 3.37
N PRO A 109 -6.37 -12.90 3.42
CA PRO A 109 -7.38 -13.73 4.08
C PRO A 109 -7.50 -15.11 3.44
N GLY A 110 -7.54 -16.16 4.27
CA GLY A 110 -7.69 -17.54 3.82
C GLY A 110 -6.41 -18.12 3.23
N MET A 111 -5.23 -17.59 3.59
CA MET A 111 -3.96 -18.18 3.17
C MET A 111 -3.70 -19.50 3.92
N PRO A 112 -3.03 -20.49 3.30
CA PRO A 112 -2.86 -21.83 3.88
C PRO A 112 -2.24 -21.86 5.28
N PHE A 113 -1.43 -20.86 5.62
CA PHE A 113 -0.69 -20.80 6.88
C PHE A 113 -1.46 -20.11 8.02
N GLU A 114 -2.61 -19.47 7.77
CA GLU A 114 -3.46 -18.88 8.84
C GLU A 114 -4.09 -19.95 9.74
N GLN A 115 -4.19 -21.20 9.25
CA GLN A 115 -4.87 -22.28 9.94
C GLN A 115 -3.94 -23.16 10.79
N ILE A 116 -2.63 -22.89 10.77
CA ILE A 116 -1.62 -23.66 11.52
C ILE A 116 -1.69 -23.33 13.01
N ASP A 117 -2.06 -22.09 13.37
CA ASP A 117 -2.20 -21.66 14.77
C ASP A 117 -3.49 -22.19 15.44
N LEU A 118 -4.36 -22.88 14.68
CA LEU A 118 -5.60 -23.51 15.16
C LEU A 118 -5.47 -25.04 15.34
N LEU A 119 -4.28 -25.60 15.08
CA LEU A 119 -3.93 -27.02 15.25
C LEU A 119 -3.01 -27.20 16.46
#